data_AF-A0A9Q0Z3F8-F1
#
_entry.id   AF-A0A9Q0Z3F8-F1
#
_cell.length_a   1.000
_cell.length_b   1.000
_cell.length_c   1.000
_cell.angle_alpha   90.00
_cell.angle_beta   90.00
_cell.angle_gamma   90.00
#
_symmetry.space_group_name_H-M   'P 1'
#
loop_
_entity.id
_entity.type
_entity.pdbx_description
1 polymer ?
#
loop_
_entity_poly.entity_id
_entity_poly.type
_entity_poly.pdbx_seq_one_letter_code
_entity_poly.pdbx_strand_id
1 'polypeptide(L)'
;MDRRGSLTKGMLPLLAIHAVNEYYRLPWKPPVTAALLGANTLIYLRPAFLHHILPSIDQVWFNPHLILKYRDLRRFLLSPFYHVSDSHLVYNMMSLLWKGIQLETSVGSVEFASMLAALLAMSQGITLMLAKSLLLFFDYDKPYYYEYSAGFSGVLFAMKTVLNSQSEDFTNVYGLVLPARYAAWAELILIQMFIPGVSFLGHLGGILAGILYLKLKRAYSGPDPLTLTIRTLANVIRWPLRFVRNLFQFRRGRISGRGSVGGRQTGRTVSEVWRCQVCTYDNSGLLSICEMCGTSRGSGGLSSREFSRYSNGLTPEEIRLRRIERFG
;
A
#
# COMPACT_ATOMS: atom_id res chain seq x y z
N MET A 1 -14.78 6.14 -36.98
CA MET A 1 -14.29 7.51 -36.69
C MET A 1 -14.23 7.68 -35.18
N ASP A 2 -13.02 7.58 -34.64
CA ASP A 2 -12.72 7.68 -33.22
C ASP A 2 -13.10 9.03 -32.62
N ARG A 3 -14.00 9.01 -31.63
CA ARG A 3 -14.23 10.12 -30.68
C ARG A 3 -13.83 9.69 -29.26
N ARG A 4 -12.60 9.19 -29.09
CA ARG A 4 -12.02 8.85 -27.77
C ARG A 4 -11.13 9.94 -27.16
N GLY A 5 -11.20 11.18 -27.65
CA GLY A 5 -10.14 12.18 -27.40
C GLY A 5 -10.43 13.38 -26.50
N SER A 6 -11.67 13.71 -26.12
CA SER A 6 -11.97 15.13 -25.82
C SER A 6 -12.46 15.56 -24.43
N LEU A 7 -12.94 14.70 -23.51
CA LEU A 7 -13.64 15.21 -22.30
C LEU A 7 -13.35 14.53 -20.94
N THR A 8 -12.49 13.51 -20.85
CA THR A 8 -12.12 12.81 -19.59
C THR A 8 -10.95 13.47 -18.80
N LYS A 9 -10.51 14.67 -19.17
CA LYS A 9 -9.15 15.19 -18.88
C LYS A 9 -8.94 16.01 -17.59
N GLY A 10 -9.97 16.30 -16.78
CA GLY A 10 -9.82 17.20 -15.63
C GLY A 10 -9.58 16.52 -14.28
N MET A 11 -10.47 15.62 -13.88
CA MET A 11 -10.56 15.19 -12.48
C MET A 11 -9.68 13.99 -12.12
N LEU A 12 -9.41 13.08 -13.06
CA LEU A 12 -8.57 11.91 -12.80
C LEU A 12 -7.09 12.28 -12.56
N PRO A 13 -6.48 13.21 -13.32
CA PRO A 13 -5.15 13.72 -12.98
C PRO A 13 -5.12 14.42 -11.63
N LEU A 14 -6.16 15.17 -11.27
CA LEU A 14 -6.27 15.79 -9.95
C LEU A 14 -6.35 14.76 -8.83
N LEU A 15 -7.16 13.71 -8.99
CA LEU A 15 -7.20 12.58 -8.06
C LEU A 15 -5.81 11.96 -7.88
N ALA A 16 -5.09 11.74 -8.99
CA ALA A 16 -3.74 11.17 -8.95
C ALA A 16 -2.76 12.08 -8.20
N ILE A 17 -2.77 13.39 -8.48
CA ILE A 17 -1.92 14.37 -7.79
C ILE A 17 -2.25 14.42 -6.30
N HIS A 18 -3.53 14.48 -5.93
CA HIS A 18 -3.97 14.46 -4.53
C HIS A 18 -3.54 13.17 -3.82
N ALA A 19 -3.76 12.01 -4.45
CA ALA A 19 -3.35 10.73 -3.90
C ALA A 19 -1.83 10.67 -3.69
N VAL A 20 -1.04 11.07 -4.69
CA VAL A 20 0.43 11.09 -4.56
C VAL A 20 0.88 12.05 -3.46
N ASN A 21 0.31 13.25 -3.37
CA ASN A 21 0.66 14.23 -2.34
C ASN A 21 0.33 13.73 -0.93
N GLU A 22 -0.88 13.19 -0.72
CA GLU A 22 -1.28 12.61 0.58
C GLU A 22 -0.36 11.44 0.95
N TYR A 23 -0.13 10.50 0.02
CA TYR A 23 0.75 9.38 0.29
C TYR A 23 2.18 9.85 0.57
N TYR A 24 2.73 10.81 -0.18
CA TYR A 24 4.10 11.30 0.02
C TYR A 24 4.32 11.83 1.44
N ARG A 25 3.34 12.56 1.98
CA ARG A 25 3.38 13.15 3.34
C ARG A 25 3.33 12.13 4.47
N LEU A 26 2.76 10.94 4.23
CA LEU A 26 2.63 9.93 5.27
C LEU A 26 3.96 9.21 5.56
N PRO A 27 4.34 9.02 6.83
CA PRO A 27 5.56 8.27 7.18
C PRO A 27 5.42 6.78 6.84
N TRP A 28 4.21 6.24 6.99
CA TRP A 28 3.86 4.87 6.62
C TRP A 28 2.76 4.89 5.55
N LYS A 29 2.97 4.17 4.45
CA LYS A 29 2.05 4.16 3.31
C LYS A 29 0.98 3.08 3.53
N PRO A 30 -0.32 3.41 3.64
CA PRO A 30 -1.39 2.45 3.88
C PRO A 30 -1.63 1.55 2.64
N PRO A 31 -1.15 0.29 2.62
CA PRO A 31 -1.16 -0.54 1.42
C PRO A 31 -2.56 -0.97 0.97
N VAL A 32 -3.49 -1.22 1.88
CA VAL A 32 -4.84 -1.71 1.52
C VAL A 32 -5.65 -0.58 0.90
N THR A 33 -5.53 0.63 1.45
CA THR A 33 -6.12 1.84 0.90
C THR A 33 -5.58 2.11 -0.52
N ALA A 34 -4.27 1.98 -0.73
CA ALA A 34 -3.64 2.16 -2.04
C ALA A 34 -4.12 1.10 -3.03
N ALA A 35 -4.19 -0.16 -2.60
CA ALA A 35 -4.66 -1.26 -3.43
C ALA A 35 -6.13 -1.06 -3.85
N LEU A 36 -7.00 -0.63 -2.94
CA LEU A 36 -8.40 -0.33 -3.25
C LEU A 36 -8.56 0.85 -4.20
N LEU A 37 -7.83 1.95 -3.96
CA LEU A 37 -7.85 3.12 -4.84
C LEU A 37 -7.38 2.76 -6.25
N GLY A 38 -6.28 2.01 -6.35
CA GLY A 38 -5.75 1.49 -7.61
C GLY A 38 -6.72 0.54 -8.29
N ALA A 39 -7.32 -0.41 -7.57
CA ALA A 39 -8.26 -1.39 -8.13
C ALA A 39 -9.52 -0.73 -8.69
N ASN A 40 -10.16 0.18 -7.94
CA ASN A 40 -11.34 0.91 -8.42
C ASN A 40 -11.03 1.78 -9.64
N THR A 41 -9.89 2.48 -9.63
CA THR A 41 -9.45 3.30 -10.77
C THR A 41 -9.14 2.43 -11.99
N LEU A 42 -8.50 1.28 -11.81
CA LEU A 42 -8.16 0.35 -12.89
C LEU A 42 -9.41 -0.30 -13.50
N ILE A 43 -10.38 -0.69 -12.66
CA ILE A 43 -11.68 -1.22 -13.10
C ILE A 43 -12.43 -0.17 -13.93
N TYR A 44 -12.41 1.10 -13.49
CA TYR A 44 -13.05 2.19 -14.21
C TYR A 44 -12.37 2.52 -15.54
N LEU A 45 -11.04 2.69 -15.55
CA LEU A 45 -10.28 2.98 -16.76
C LEU A 45 -10.33 1.84 -17.78
N ARG A 46 -10.48 0.61 -17.29
CA ARG A 46 -10.66 -0.63 -18.07
C ARG A 46 -9.73 -0.69 -19.30
N PRO A 47 -8.40 -0.72 -19.11
CA PRO A 47 -7.46 -0.83 -20.23
C PRO A 47 -7.71 -2.09 -21.06
N ALA A 48 -7.29 -2.07 -22.33
CA ALA A 48 -7.64 -3.09 -23.32
C ALA A 48 -7.35 -4.54 -22.88
N PHE A 49 -6.23 -4.77 -22.19
CA PHE A 49 -5.86 -6.10 -21.70
C PHE A 49 -6.79 -6.65 -20.61
N LEU A 50 -7.61 -5.81 -19.96
CA LEU A 50 -8.60 -6.22 -18.97
C LEU A 50 -9.99 -6.46 -19.54
N HIS A 51 -10.24 -6.16 -20.83
CA HIS A 51 -11.56 -6.29 -21.43
C HIS A 51 -12.13 -7.72 -21.35
N HIS A 52 -11.27 -8.73 -21.49
CA HIS A 52 -11.66 -10.14 -21.44
C HIS A 52 -11.82 -10.69 -20.01
N ILE A 53 -11.26 -9.99 -19.02
CA ILE A 53 -11.24 -10.43 -17.61
C ILE A 53 -12.36 -9.75 -16.83
N LEU A 54 -12.55 -8.45 -17.03
CA LEU A 54 -13.52 -7.65 -16.30
C LEU A 54 -14.88 -7.65 -17.02
N PRO A 55 -15.97 -8.08 -16.34
CA PRO A 55 -17.32 -8.00 -16.90
C PRO A 55 -17.71 -6.55 -17.20
N SER A 56 -18.70 -6.35 -18.07
CA SER A 56 -19.25 -5.00 -18.28
C SER A 56 -20.10 -4.59 -17.08
N ILE A 57 -20.30 -3.28 -16.89
CA ILE A 57 -21.12 -2.76 -15.80
C ILE A 57 -22.53 -3.35 -15.82
N ASP A 58 -23.14 -3.57 -16.99
CA ASP A 58 -24.49 -4.14 -17.13
C ASP A 58 -24.62 -5.54 -16.52
N GLN A 59 -23.52 -6.29 -16.48
CA GLN A 59 -23.46 -7.65 -15.92
C GLN A 59 -23.30 -7.65 -14.40
N VAL A 60 -22.84 -6.54 -13.81
CA VAL A 60 -22.46 -6.47 -12.39
C VAL A 60 -23.16 -5.37 -11.62
N TRP A 61 -23.96 -4.53 -12.29
CA TRP A 61 -24.64 -3.44 -11.62
C TRP A 61 -25.61 -4.01 -10.57
N PHE A 62 -25.59 -3.46 -9.34
CA PHE A 62 -26.39 -3.98 -8.24
C PHE A 62 -27.86 -3.87 -8.62
N ASN A 63 -28.60 -4.96 -8.44
CA ASN A 63 -30.03 -4.98 -8.65
C ASN A 63 -30.65 -6.00 -7.69
N PRO A 64 -31.47 -5.56 -6.70
CA PRO A 64 -32.02 -6.47 -5.69
C PRO A 64 -32.83 -7.62 -6.28
N HIS A 65 -33.65 -7.34 -7.29
CA HIS A 65 -34.43 -8.36 -7.98
C HIS A 65 -33.53 -9.44 -8.60
N LEU A 66 -32.53 -9.05 -9.40
CA LEU A 66 -31.66 -10.01 -10.08
C LEU A 66 -30.81 -10.81 -9.07
N ILE A 67 -30.30 -10.15 -8.04
CA ILE A 67 -29.50 -10.81 -6.99
C ILE A 67 -30.35 -11.83 -6.25
N LEU A 68 -31.57 -11.48 -5.83
CA LEU A 68 -32.41 -12.37 -5.04
C LEU A 68 -33.05 -13.48 -5.87
N LYS A 69 -33.53 -13.17 -7.08
CA LYS A 69 -34.21 -14.13 -7.96
C LYS A 69 -33.24 -15.14 -8.58
N TYR A 70 -32.08 -14.67 -9.05
CA TYR A 70 -31.12 -15.51 -9.78
C TYR A 70 -29.87 -15.86 -8.97
N ARG A 71 -29.79 -15.45 -7.70
CA ARG A 71 -28.60 -15.63 -6.84
C ARG A 71 -27.33 -15.08 -7.51
N ASP A 72 -27.45 -13.95 -8.19
CA ASP A 72 -26.35 -13.31 -8.91
C ASP A 72 -25.34 -12.68 -7.94
N LEU A 73 -24.43 -13.51 -7.43
CA LEU A 73 -23.37 -13.08 -6.52
C LEU A 73 -22.36 -12.14 -7.19
N ARG A 74 -22.28 -12.12 -8.53
CA ARG A 74 -21.38 -11.20 -9.24
C ARG A 74 -21.85 -9.77 -9.04
N ARG A 75 -23.16 -9.51 -9.17
CA ARG A 75 -23.76 -8.20 -8.88
C ARG A 75 -23.61 -7.80 -7.41
N PHE A 76 -23.78 -8.75 -6.51
CA PHE A 76 -23.62 -8.50 -5.08
C PHE A 76 -22.18 -8.10 -4.69
N LEU A 77 -21.18 -8.79 -5.24
CA LEU A 77 -19.78 -8.60 -4.83
C LEU A 77 -19.04 -7.53 -5.64
N LEU A 78 -19.34 -7.40 -6.94
CA LEU A 78 -18.57 -6.54 -7.84
C LEU A 78 -19.14 -5.14 -7.99
N SER A 79 -20.45 -4.94 -7.81
CA SER A 79 -21.08 -3.62 -7.94
C SER A 79 -20.42 -2.48 -7.14
N PRO A 80 -19.84 -2.69 -5.93
CA PRO A 80 -19.15 -1.62 -5.22
C PRO A 80 -17.93 -1.06 -5.96
N PHE A 81 -17.33 -1.84 -6.87
CA PHE A 81 -16.08 -1.47 -7.53
C PHE A 81 -16.28 -0.80 -8.90
N TYR A 82 -17.50 -0.80 -9.42
CA TYR A 82 -17.85 -0.16 -10.69
C TYR A 82 -18.38 1.25 -10.46
N HIS A 83 -18.07 2.16 -11.38
CA HIS A 83 -18.46 3.57 -11.30
C HIS A 83 -18.99 4.03 -12.65
N VAL A 84 -20.03 4.85 -12.64
CA VAL A 84 -20.79 5.24 -13.85
C VAL A 84 -20.25 6.53 -14.49
N SER A 85 -19.48 7.33 -13.76
CA SER A 85 -18.92 8.59 -14.25
C SER A 85 -17.59 8.96 -13.57
N ASP A 86 -16.85 9.88 -14.19
CA ASP A 86 -15.56 10.38 -13.67
C ASP A 86 -15.75 11.03 -12.29
N SER A 87 -16.78 11.86 -12.14
CA SER A 87 -17.08 12.53 -10.87
C SER A 87 -17.43 11.53 -9.78
N HIS A 88 -18.25 10.51 -10.11
CA HIS A 88 -18.62 9.48 -9.16
C HIS A 88 -17.40 8.67 -8.68
N LEU A 89 -16.49 8.29 -9.59
CA LEU A 89 -15.22 7.67 -9.19
C LEU A 89 -14.40 8.60 -8.31
N VAL A 90 -14.17 9.84 -8.74
CA VAL A 90 -13.25 10.76 -8.05
C VAL A 90 -13.74 11.08 -6.64
N TYR A 91 -15.04 11.36 -6.45
CA TYR A 91 -15.57 11.60 -5.11
C TYR A 91 -15.45 10.37 -4.20
N ASN A 92 -15.75 9.17 -4.72
CA ASN A 92 -15.55 7.94 -3.96
C ASN A 92 -14.08 7.71 -3.61
N MET A 93 -13.16 7.91 -4.55
CA MET A 93 -11.73 7.68 -4.32
C MET A 93 -11.10 8.72 -3.39
N MET A 94 -11.51 9.98 -3.46
CA MET A 94 -11.09 11.00 -2.48
C MET A 94 -11.62 10.68 -1.07
N SER A 95 -12.88 10.25 -0.98
CA SER A 95 -13.50 9.82 0.28
C SER A 95 -12.82 8.57 0.85
N LEU A 96 -12.48 7.60 0.00
CA LEU A 96 -11.72 6.40 0.34
C LEU A 96 -10.32 6.76 0.83
N LEU A 97 -9.62 7.65 0.13
CA LEU A 97 -8.28 8.08 0.48
C LEU A 97 -8.25 8.61 1.92
N TRP A 98 -9.11 9.58 2.23
CA TRP A 98 -9.18 10.20 3.55
C TRP A 98 -9.58 9.21 4.67
N LYS A 99 -10.67 8.47 4.47
CA LYS A 99 -11.20 7.54 5.48
C LYS A 99 -10.32 6.30 5.64
N GLY A 100 -9.77 5.81 4.52
CA GLY A 100 -8.89 4.65 4.47
C GLY A 100 -7.56 4.91 5.15
N ILE A 101 -6.91 6.04 4.88
CA ILE A 101 -5.66 6.43 5.58
C ILE A 101 -5.88 6.44 7.10
N GLN A 102 -6.94 7.09 7.59
CA GLN A 102 -7.21 7.20 9.03
C GLN A 102 -7.52 5.85 9.68
N LEU A 103 -8.39 5.05 9.06
CA LEU A 103 -8.76 3.75 9.60
C LEU A 103 -7.60 2.76 9.52
N GLU A 104 -6.91 2.66 8.38
CA GLU A 104 -5.81 1.71 8.21
C GLU A 104 -4.63 2.01 9.14
N THR A 105 -4.33 3.30 9.36
CA THR A 105 -3.26 3.71 10.27
C THR A 105 -3.64 3.48 11.74
N SER A 106 -4.94 3.59 12.09
CA SER A 106 -5.38 3.42 13.48
C SER A 106 -5.56 1.97 13.91
N VAL A 107 -5.99 1.07 13.00
CA VAL A 107 -6.24 -0.34 13.34
C VAL A 107 -5.21 -1.32 12.77
N GLY A 108 -4.38 -0.89 11.81
CA GLY A 108 -3.44 -1.75 11.09
C GLY A 108 -4.03 -2.35 9.81
N SER A 109 -3.18 -2.68 8.82
CA SER A 109 -3.63 -3.14 7.49
C SER A 109 -4.46 -4.43 7.49
N VAL A 110 -4.15 -5.40 8.36
CA VAL A 110 -4.81 -6.71 8.30
C VAL A 110 -6.22 -6.60 8.87
N GLU A 111 -6.34 -5.91 10.00
CA GLU A 111 -7.59 -5.58 10.70
C GLU A 111 -8.43 -4.62 9.87
N PHE A 112 -7.80 -3.69 9.16
CA PHE A 112 -8.50 -2.81 8.22
C PHE A 112 -9.06 -3.59 7.03
N ALA A 113 -8.30 -4.53 6.46
CA ALA A 113 -8.77 -5.39 5.38
C ALA A 113 -9.93 -6.29 5.83
N SER A 114 -9.87 -6.86 7.04
CA SER A 114 -10.96 -7.69 7.58
C SER A 114 -12.22 -6.86 7.85
N MET A 115 -12.06 -5.66 8.41
CA MET A 115 -13.14 -4.70 8.57
C MET A 115 -13.77 -4.34 7.22
N LEU A 116 -12.98 -4.00 6.20
CA LEU A 116 -13.50 -3.67 4.88
C LEU A 116 -14.30 -4.81 4.25
N ALA A 117 -13.82 -6.04 4.36
CA ALA A 117 -14.55 -7.22 3.87
C ALA A 117 -15.90 -7.38 4.60
N ALA A 118 -15.91 -7.21 5.92
CA ALA A 118 -17.12 -7.27 6.73
C ALA A 118 -18.11 -6.14 6.38
N LEU A 119 -17.61 -4.90 6.27
CA LEU A 119 -18.43 -3.73 5.93
C LEU A 119 -19.02 -3.85 4.52
N LEU A 120 -18.26 -4.34 3.53
CA LEU A 120 -18.76 -4.57 2.17
C LEU A 120 -19.91 -5.59 2.17
N ALA A 121 -19.71 -6.74 2.82
CA ALA A 121 -20.73 -7.78 2.87
C ALA A 121 -21.99 -7.30 3.62
N MET A 122 -21.81 -6.62 4.75
CA MET A 122 -22.93 -6.07 5.53
C MET A 122 -23.66 -4.94 4.80
N SER A 123 -22.95 -4.01 4.15
CA SER A 123 -23.59 -2.91 3.43
C SER A 123 -24.45 -3.44 2.30
N GLN A 124 -23.90 -4.35 1.49
CA GLN A 124 -24.63 -4.97 0.38
C GLN A 124 -25.82 -5.81 0.88
N GLY A 125 -25.61 -6.62 1.93
CA GLY A 125 -26.64 -7.45 2.52
C GLY A 125 -27.79 -6.65 3.13
N ILE A 126 -27.49 -5.60 3.88
CA ILE A 126 -28.51 -4.72 4.48
C ILE A 126 -29.28 -3.98 3.39
N THR A 127 -28.61 -3.47 2.34
CA THR A 127 -29.30 -2.85 1.20
C THR A 127 -30.29 -3.81 0.54
N LEU A 128 -29.91 -5.09 0.32
CA LEU A 128 -30.85 -6.10 -0.18
C LEU A 128 -32.03 -6.33 0.77
N MET A 129 -31.77 -6.43 2.07
CA MET A 129 -32.81 -6.63 3.08
C MET A 129 -33.78 -5.45 3.10
N LEU A 130 -33.28 -4.21 3.06
CA LEU A 130 -34.09 -3.00 3.00
C LEU A 130 -34.97 -2.98 1.73
N ALA A 131 -34.37 -3.23 0.56
CA ALA A 131 -35.11 -3.24 -0.71
C ALA A 131 -36.23 -4.30 -0.71
N LYS A 132 -35.95 -5.51 -0.20
CA LYS A 132 -36.94 -6.58 -0.10
C LYS A 132 -38.02 -6.26 0.95
N SER A 133 -37.65 -5.71 2.10
CA SER A 133 -38.61 -5.34 3.15
C SER A 133 -39.56 -4.23 2.71
N LEU A 134 -39.05 -3.22 1.98
CA LEU A 134 -39.91 -2.17 1.42
C LEU A 134 -40.94 -2.74 0.44
N LEU A 135 -40.53 -3.66 -0.41
CA LEU A 135 -41.44 -4.36 -1.32
C LEU A 135 -42.49 -5.18 -0.56
N LEU A 136 -42.10 -5.91 0.48
CA LEU A 136 -43.01 -6.84 1.17
C LEU A 136 -43.98 -6.15 2.14
N PHE A 137 -43.54 -5.12 2.85
CA PHE A 137 -44.31 -4.54 3.97
C PHE A 137 -45.05 -3.25 3.61
N PHE A 138 -44.57 -2.51 2.61
CA PHE A 138 -45.12 -1.18 2.31
C PHE A 138 -45.80 -1.11 0.94
N ASP A 139 -45.75 -2.21 0.17
CA ASP A 139 -46.10 -2.25 -1.26
C ASP A 139 -45.54 -1.04 -2.01
N TYR A 140 -44.42 -0.51 -1.50
CA TYR A 140 -43.74 0.63 -2.09
C TYR A 140 -43.32 0.14 -3.46
N ASP A 141 -43.69 0.88 -4.48
CA ASP A 141 -43.59 0.45 -5.86
C ASP A 141 -42.22 -0.20 -6.15
N LYS A 142 -42.19 -0.90 -7.28
CA LYS A 142 -41.01 -1.49 -7.91
C LYS A 142 -39.70 -0.65 -7.89
N PRO A 143 -39.64 0.71 -7.81
CA PRO A 143 -38.40 1.47 -7.93
C PRO A 143 -37.20 0.90 -7.19
N TYR A 144 -37.28 0.70 -5.87
CA TYR A 144 -36.10 0.26 -5.10
C TYR A 144 -35.71 -1.19 -5.35
N TYR A 145 -36.67 -2.07 -5.60
CA TYR A 145 -36.40 -3.50 -5.80
C TYR A 145 -35.80 -3.78 -7.19
N TYR A 146 -36.10 -2.95 -8.17
CA TYR A 146 -35.58 -3.04 -9.54
C TYR A 146 -34.55 -1.95 -9.88
N GLU A 147 -34.17 -1.11 -8.91
CA GLU A 147 -33.15 -0.06 -9.08
C GLU A 147 -31.80 -0.67 -9.47
N TYR A 148 -31.05 0.05 -10.30
CA TYR A 148 -29.67 -0.26 -10.61
C TYR A 148 -28.73 0.73 -9.91
N SER A 149 -27.77 0.21 -9.15
CA SER A 149 -26.81 1.05 -8.41
C SER A 149 -25.41 0.43 -8.31
N ALA A 150 -24.38 1.27 -8.35
CA ALA A 150 -22.98 0.83 -8.30
C ALA A 150 -22.20 1.88 -7.54
N GLY A 151 -20.98 1.53 -7.16
CA GLY A 151 -20.05 2.44 -6.54
C GLY A 151 -19.75 2.06 -5.10
N PHE A 152 -18.59 2.51 -4.66
CA PHE A 152 -18.03 2.11 -3.36
C PHE A 152 -18.67 2.88 -2.19
N SER A 153 -19.60 3.79 -2.49
CA SER A 153 -20.17 4.76 -1.56
C SER A 153 -20.85 4.13 -0.35
N GLY A 154 -21.59 3.02 -0.51
CA GLY A 154 -22.16 2.29 0.63
C GLY A 154 -21.10 1.85 1.65
N VAL A 155 -19.97 1.35 1.16
CA VAL A 155 -18.82 0.96 2.02
C VAL A 155 -18.18 2.21 2.66
N LEU A 156 -18.11 3.33 1.94
CA LEU A 156 -17.57 4.59 2.45
C LEU A 156 -18.45 5.19 3.56
N PHE A 157 -19.77 5.09 3.44
CA PHE A 157 -20.69 5.45 4.52
C PHE A 157 -20.48 4.55 5.74
N ALA A 158 -20.31 3.24 5.53
CA ALA A 158 -20.01 2.30 6.62
C ALA A 158 -18.68 2.64 7.32
N MET A 159 -17.62 2.91 6.55
CA MET A 159 -16.33 3.37 7.08
C MET A 159 -16.46 4.68 7.85
N LYS A 160 -17.23 5.65 7.33
CA LYS A 160 -17.47 6.93 8.01
C LYS A 160 -18.15 6.73 9.36
N THR A 161 -19.16 5.87 9.40
CA THR A 161 -19.85 5.51 10.64
C THR A 161 -18.91 4.89 11.65
N VAL A 162 -18.05 3.95 11.23
CA VAL A 162 -17.05 3.34 12.10
C VAL A 162 -16.07 4.38 12.63
N LEU A 163 -15.47 5.19 11.74
CA LEU A 163 -14.48 6.20 12.07
C LEU A 163 -14.99 7.22 13.09
N ASN A 164 -16.24 7.67 12.95
CA ASN A 164 -16.78 8.74 13.78
C ASN A 164 -17.60 8.26 14.99
N SER A 165 -17.75 6.94 15.18
CA SER A 165 -18.66 6.39 16.21
C SER A 165 -18.26 6.69 17.65
N GLN A 166 -16.98 6.94 17.90
CA GLN A 166 -16.42 7.18 19.24
C GLN A 166 -15.75 8.55 19.35
N SER A 167 -15.82 9.40 18.32
CA SER A 167 -15.28 10.75 18.38
C SER A 167 -16.29 11.67 19.10
N GLU A 168 -15.82 12.32 20.14
CA GLU A 168 -16.53 13.41 20.82
C GLU A 168 -16.32 14.76 20.10
N ASP A 169 -15.50 14.77 19.05
CA ASP A 169 -15.14 15.97 18.32
C ASP A 169 -16.27 16.46 17.42
N PHE A 170 -16.18 17.73 17.06
CA PHE A 170 -16.99 18.32 16.01
C PHE A 170 -16.25 18.18 14.67
N THR A 171 -17.00 17.85 13.62
CA THR A 171 -16.48 17.80 12.25
C THR A 171 -17.30 18.72 11.36
N ASN A 172 -16.64 19.29 10.36
CA ASN A 172 -17.30 20.03 9.30
C ASN A 172 -17.74 19.07 8.18
N VAL A 173 -19.02 19.09 7.81
CA VAL A 173 -19.57 18.37 6.67
C VAL A 173 -20.24 19.40 5.75
N TYR A 174 -19.59 19.73 4.62
CA TYR A 174 -20.06 20.72 3.65
C TYR A 174 -20.44 22.10 4.26
N GLY A 175 -19.64 22.59 5.20
CA GLY A 175 -19.87 23.87 5.89
C GLY A 175 -20.64 23.74 7.21
N LEU A 176 -21.28 22.60 7.48
CA LEU A 176 -22.01 22.36 8.72
C LEU A 176 -21.09 21.77 9.79
N VAL A 177 -20.94 22.46 10.91
CA VAL A 177 -20.19 21.97 12.08
C VAL A 177 -21.16 21.20 12.99
N LEU A 178 -20.93 19.91 13.14
CA LEU A 178 -21.78 19.03 13.96
C LEU A 178 -20.95 17.95 14.66
N PRO A 179 -21.47 17.31 15.71
CA PRO A 179 -20.78 16.19 16.36
C PRO A 179 -20.47 15.08 15.37
N ALA A 180 -19.24 14.57 15.39
CA ALA A 180 -18.71 13.61 14.41
C ALA A 180 -19.61 12.38 14.25
N ARG A 181 -20.19 11.88 15.34
CA ARG A 181 -21.16 10.75 15.33
C ARG A 181 -22.35 10.92 14.38
N TYR A 182 -22.74 12.16 14.07
CA TYR A 182 -23.86 12.48 13.17
C TYR A 182 -23.41 12.79 11.74
N ALA A 183 -22.10 12.83 11.48
CA ALA A 183 -21.55 13.24 10.19
C ALA A 183 -21.99 12.35 9.02
N ALA A 184 -22.19 11.04 9.26
CA ALA A 184 -22.70 10.13 8.22
C ALA A 184 -24.15 10.43 7.85
N TRP A 185 -24.99 10.76 8.83
CA TRP A 185 -26.38 11.14 8.61
C TRP A 185 -26.51 12.49 7.90
N ALA A 186 -25.71 13.49 8.31
CA ALA A 186 -25.68 14.77 7.62
C ALA A 186 -25.22 14.63 6.17
N GLU A 187 -24.17 13.84 5.91
CA GLU A 187 -23.71 13.58 4.54
C GLU A 187 -24.76 12.86 3.70
N LEU A 188 -25.53 11.92 4.27
CA LEU A 188 -26.64 11.26 3.58
C LEU A 188 -27.68 12.27 3.09
N ILE A 189 -28.11 13.17 3.97
CA ILE A 189 -29.11 14.20 3.65
C ILE A 189 -28.57 15.13 2.55
N LEU A 190 -27.34 15.61 2.71
CA LEU A 190 -26.72 16.55 1.75
C LEU A 190 -26.53 15.91 0.37
N ILE A 191 -26.02 14.69 0.30
CA ILE A 191 -25.85 13.99 -0.97
C ILE A 191 -27.20 13.75 -1.65
N GLN A 192 -28.24 13.37 -0.90
CA GLN A 192 -29.56 13.15 -1.47
C GLN A 192 -30.20 14.44 -2.03
N MET A 193 -29.90 15.60 -1.45
CA MET A 193 -30.37 16.89 -1.95
C MET A 193 -29.60 17.39 -3.17
N PHE A 194 -28.28 17.20 -3.20
CA PHE A 194 -27.41 17.83 -4.22
C PHE A 194 -27.01 16.93 -5.38
N ILE A 195 -27.06 15.59 -5.21
CA ILE A 195 -26.60 14.63 -6.21
C ILE A 195 -27.76 13.70 -6.58
N PRO A 196 -28.64 14.09 -7.51
CA PRO A 196 -29.75 13.23 -7.91
C PRO A 196 -29.25 11.95 -8.59
N GLY A 197 -29.97 10.84 -8.39
CA GLY A 197 -29.68 9.55 -9.04
C GLY A 197 -28.66 8.66 -8.32
N VAL A 198 -28.16 9.06 -7.14
CA VAL A 198 -27.40 8.16 -6.25
C VAL A 198 -28.33 7.30 -5.40
N SER A 199 -27.90 6.09 -5.07
CA SER A 199 -28.76 5.12 -4.38
C SER A 199 -28.89 5.42 -2.89
N PHE A 200 -30.04 5.99 -2.50
CA PHE A 200 -30.38 6.27 -1.10
C PHE A 200 -30.27 5.01 -0.22
N LEU A 201 -30.88 3.89 -0.66
CA LEU A 201 -30.84 2.61 0.04
C LEU A 201 -29.41 2.05 0.17
N GLY A 202 -28.56 2.28 -0.84
CA GLY A 202 -27.15 1.90 -0.80
C GLY A 202 -26.40 2.63 0.33
N HIS A 203 -26.58 3.95 0.41
CA HIS A 203 -25.95 4.77 1.45
C HIS A 203 -26.51 4.49 2.85
N LEU A 204 -27.84 4.37 2.99
CA LEU A 204 -28.49 4.00 4.24
C LEU A 204 -28.04 2.62 4.72
N GLY A 205 -27.98 1.63 3.82
CA GLY A 205 -27.45 0.30 4.11
C GLY A 205 -26.01 0.34 4.59
N GLY A 206 -25.18 1.23 4.02
CA GLY A 206 -23.84 1.54 4.49
C GLY A 206 -23.78 2.04 5.94
N ILE A 207 -24.60 3.05 6.28
CA ILE A 207 -24.64 3.59 7.65
C ILE A 207 -25.03 2.50 8.65
N LEU A 208 -26.10 1.75 8.34
CA LEU A 208 -26.58 0.66 9.18
C LEU A 208 -25.54 -0.46 9.31
N ALA A 209 -24.81 -0.77 8.25
CA ALA A 209 -23.71 -1.75 8.28
C ALA A 209 -22.59 -1.31 9.22
N GLY A 210 -22.21 -0.03 9.22
CA GLY A 210 -21.23 0.50 10.16
C GLY A 210 -21.69 0.37 11.62
N ILE A 211 -22.96 0.69 11.91
CA ILE A 211 -23.55 0.51 13.25
C ILE A 211 -23.57 -0.96 13.65
N LEU A 212 -24.00 -1.85 12.75
CA LEU A 212 -24.05 -3.29 13.01
C LEU A 212 -22.65 -3.86 13.28
N TYR A 213 -21.66 -3.48 12.46
CA TYR A 213 -20.28 -3.90 12.65
C TYR A 213 -19.74 -3.50 14.04
N LEU A 214 -19.97 -2.26 14.47
CA LEU A 214 -19.54 -1.81 15.79
C LEU A 214 -20.23 -2.56 16.93
N LYS A 215 -21.53 -2.87 16.79
CA LYS A 215 -22.27 -3.67 17.77
C LYS A 215 -21.70 -5.09 17.86
N LEU A 216 -21.46 -5.73 16.71
CA LEU A 216 -20.87 -7.07 16.65
C LEU A 216 -19.45 -7.09 17.22
N LYS A 217 -18.60 -6.12 16.86
CA LYS A 217 -17.24 -5.98 17.38
C LYS A 217 -17.20 -5.74 18.89
N ARG A 218 -18.19 -5.04 19.45
CA ARG A 218 -18.29 -4.86 20.91
C ARG A 218 -18.77 -6.13 21.61
N ALA A 219 -19.66 -6.90 20.97
CA ALA A 219 -20.18 -8.15 21.51
C ALA A 219 -19.16 -9.30 21.45
N TYR A 220 -18.29 -9.32 20.42
CA TYR A 220 -17.24 -10.32 20.23
C TYR A 220 -15.86 -9.71 20.50
N SER A 221 -15.28 -9.99 21.68
CA SER A 221 -13.92 -9.54 22.04
C SER A 221 -12.79 -10.52 21.64
N GLY A 222 -13.10 -11.57 20.88
CA GLY A 222 -12.12 -12.53 20.36
C GLY A 222 -11.42 -12.05 19.09
N PRO A 223 -10.32 -12.71 18.67
CA PRO A 223 -9.69 -12.41 17.39
C PRO A 223 -10.66 -12.71 16.23
N ASP A 224 -10.93 -11.70 15.40
CA ASP A 224 -11.84 -11.83 14.27
C ASP A 224 -11.45 -13.01 13.37
N PRO A 225 -12.37 -13.95 13.08
CA PRO A 225 -12.05 -15.15 12.29
C PRO A 225 -11.57 -14.79 10.88
N LEU A 226 -12.09 -13.70 10.32
CA LEU A 226 -11.65 -13.16 9.02
C LEU A 226 -10.21 -12.64 9.07
N THR A 227 -9.80 -12.00 10.17
CA THR A 227 -8.42 -11.49 10.34
C THR A 227 -7.40 -12.64 10.31
N LEU A 228 -7.73 -13.80 10.87
CA LEU A 228 -6.87 -15.00 10.82
C LEU A 228 -6.65 -15.50 9.39
N THR A 229 -7.72 -15.57 8.59
CA THR A 229 -7.63 -16.00 7.18
C THR A 229 -6.83 -14.99 6.34
N ILE A 230 -7.10 -13.69 6.50
CA ILE A 230 -6.40 -12.63 5.77
C ILE A 230 -4.93 -12.57 6.16
N ARG A 231 -4.60 -12.75 7.44
CA ARG A 231 -3.20 -12.80 7.89
C ARG A 231 -2.44 -13.96 7.25
N THR A 232 -3.08 -15.12 7.15
CA THR A 232 -2.52 -16.31 6.48
C THR A 232 -2.27 -16.02 4.99
N LEU A 233 -3.26 -15.49 4.28
CA LEU A 233 -3.13 -15.04 2.89
C LEU A 233 -2.04 -13.99 2.70
N ALA A 234 -1.99 -12.97 3.56
CA ALA A 234 -0.98 -11.91 3.51
C ALA A 234 0.43 -12.47 3.72
N ASN A 235 0.60 -13.46 4.61
CA ASN A 235 1.89 -14.13 4.81
C ASN A 235 2.30 -14.95 3.57
N VAL A 236 1.35 -15.64 2.94
CA VAL A 236 1.58 -16.38 1.69
C VAL A 236 1.97 -15.45 0.54
N ILE A 237 1.30 -14.30 0.38
CA ILE A 237 1.60 -13.32 -0.68
C ILE A 237 2.91 -12.56 -0.42
N ARG A 238 3.26 -12.32 0.85
CA ARG A 238 4.56 -11.69 1.21
C ARG A 238 5.75 -12.59 0.95
N TRP A 239 5.57 -13.91 0.94
CA TRP A 239 6.64 -14.88 0.69
C TRP A 239 7.29 -14.74 -0.71
N PRO A 240 6.56 -14.73 -1.83
CA PRO A 240 7.14 -14.51 -3.16
C PRO A 240 7.68 -13.09 -3.35
N LEU A 241 7.04 -12.07 -2.76
CA LEU A 241 7.54 -10.68 -2.84
C LEU A 241 8.88 -10.49 -2.11
N ARG A 242 9.07 -11.15 -0.95
CA ARG A 242 10.36 -11.15 -0.24
C ARG A 242 11.42 -11.93 -1.01
N PHE A 243 11.05 -13.07 -1.60
CA PHE A 243 11.94 -13.85 -2.45
C PHE A 243 12.44 -13.04 -3.64
N VAL A 244 11.54 -12.37 -4.36
CA VAL A 244 11.87 -11.50 -5.50
C VAL A 244 12.72 -10.29 -5.05
N ARG A 245 12.35 -9.63 -3.94
CA ARG A 245 13.14 -8.52 -3.39
C ARG A 245 14.56 -8.94 -3.02
N ASN A 246 14.73 -10.14 -2.46
CA ASN A 246 16.04 -10.70 -2.11
C ASN A 246 16.85 -11.05 -3.37
N LEU A 247 16.20 -11.50 -4.45
CA LEU A 247 16.85 -11.70 -5.76
C LEU A 247 17.38 -10.39 -6.35
N PHE A 248 16.64 -9.29 -6.20
CA PHE A 248 17.03 -7.98 -6.74
C PHE A 248 17.98 -7.17 -5.83
N GLN A 249 18.06 -7.47 -4.53
CA GLN A 249 19.02 -6.85 -3.61
C GLN A 249 20.47 -7.30 -3.84
N PHE A 250 20.70 -8.45 -4.49
CA PHE A 250 22.05 -8.90 -4.87
C PHE A 250 22.72 -8.06 -5.99
N ARG A 251 22.01 -7.10 -6.61
CA ARG A 251 22.55 -6.27 -7.71
C ARG A 251 22.87 -4.82 -7.36
N ARG A 252 22.68 -4.35 -6.12
CA ARG A 252 23.13 -3.01 -5.70
C ARG A 252 24.44 -3.12 -4.92
N GLY A 253 25.54 -2.85 -5.62
CA GLY A 253 26.88 -2.76 -5.03
C GLY A 253 26.91 -1.81 -3.85
N ARG A 254 27.35 -2.32 -2.70
CA ARG A 254 27.68 -1.53 -1.51
C ARG A 254 28.97 -0.77 -1.79
N ILE A 255 28.85 0.51 -2.11
CA ILE A 255 29.87 1.50 -1.75
C ILE A 255 29.59 1.84 -0.28
N SER A 256 30.48 1.44 0.62
CA SER A 256 30.44 1.87 2.02
C SER A 256 31.82 2.41 2.38
N GLY A 257 31.95 3.72 2.30
CA GLY A 257 33.00 4.43 3.00
C GLY A 257 32.77 4.42 4.51
N ARG A 258 33.89 4.64 5.22
CA ARG A 258 33.98 5.26 6.54
C ARG A 258 33.55 4.42 7.76
N GLY A 259 34.53 3.67 8.26
CA GLY A 259 35.04 3.70 9.64
C GLY A 259 34.07 3.78 10.82
N SER A 260 34.09 2.74 11.66
CA SER A 260 34.38 2.89 13.09
C SER A 260 34.76 1.56 13.74
N VAL A 261 35.93 1.64 14.39
CA VAL A 261 36.48 0.93 15.55
C VAL A 261 35.65 -0.14 16.29
N GLY A 262 36.34 -1.26 16.57
CA GLY A 262 36.34 -1.92 17.89
C GLY A 262 35.21 -2.92 18.17
N GLY A 263 35.49 -4.22 18.07
CA GLY A 263 34.59 -5.24 18.63
C GLY A 263 34.80 -6.63 18.04
N ARG A 264 35.63 -7.42 18.72
CA ARG A 264 36.05 -8.78 18.40
C ARG A 264 34.90 -9.77 18.63
N GLN A 265 34.50 -10.56 17.61
CA GLN A 265 34.47 -12.04 17.65
C GLN A 265 33.80 -12.70 16.42
N THR A 266 34.61 -13.56 15.78
CA THR A 266 34.30 -14.89 15.23
C THR A 266 33.18 -15.08 14.20
N GLY A 267 33.58 -15.34 12.95
CA GLY A 267 32.72 -15.96 11.94
C GLY A 267 33.35 -16.09 10.55
N ARG A 268 34.06 -17.20 10.31
CA ARG A 268 34.31 -17.92 9.04
C ARG A 268 34.05 -17.18 7.70
N THR A 269 35.14 -16.86 6.97
CA THR A 269 35.54 -17.42 5.66
C THR A 269 36.83 -16.70 5.25
N VAL A 270 37.95 -17.40 5.38
CA VAL A 270 39.31 -16.84 5.27
C VAL A 270 39.69 -16.79 3.78
N SER A 271 39.59 -15.62 3.15
CA SER A 271 40.65 -15.26 2.19
C SER A 271 41.89 -15.09 3.06
N GLU A 272 42.85 -16.01 2.97
CA GLU A 272 44.10 -15.84 3.71
C GLU A 272 44.71 -14.52 3.28
N VAL A 273 44.95 -13.62 4.22
CA VAL A 273 45.65 -12.35 4.01
C VAL A 273 46.85 -12.39 4.93
N TRP A 274 48.04 -12.06 4.42
CA TRP A 274 49.25 -11.96 5.24
C TRP A 274 49.76 -10.53 5.26
N ARG A 275 50.14 -10.08 6.45
CA ARG A 275 50.68 -8.74 6.65
C ARG A 275 52.19 -8.73 6.43
N CYS A 276 52.67 -7.84 5.56
CA CYS A 276 54.09 -7.64 5.35
C CYS A 276 54.74 -7.08 6.62
N GLN A 277 55.84 -7.70 7.08
CA GLN A 277 56.54 -7.25 8.29
C GLN A 277 57.34 -5.96 8.10
N VAL A 278 57.58 -5.55 6.84
CA VAL A 278 58.40 -4.36 6.52
C VAL A 278 57.53 -3.11 6.38
N CYS A 279 56.47 -3.17 5.57
CA CYS A 279 55.64 -2.01 5.24
C CYS A 279 54.20 -2.09 5.76
N THR A 280 53.89 -3.12 6.57
CA THR A 280 52.57 -3.39 7.18
C THR A 280 51.39 -3.53 6.22
N TYR A 281 51.66 -3.60 4.91
CA TYR A 281 50.63 -3.82 3.89
C TYR A 281 50.06 -5.25 3.97
N ASP A 282 48.74 -5.35 3.82
CA ASP A 282 48.00 -6.60 3.87
C ASP A 282 47.89 -7.18 2.45
N ASN A 283 48.64 -8.25 2.19
CA ASN A 283 48.71 -8.91 0.88
C ASN A 283 47.77 -10.12 0.84
N SER A 284 47.28 -10.44 -0.35
CA SER A 284 46.55 -11.69 -0.59
C SER A 284 47.43 -12.90 -0.27
N GLY A 285 46.85 -13.95 0.32
CA GLY A 285 47.51 -15.21 0.68
C GLY A 285 48.01 -16.00 -0.52
N LEU A 286 47.52 -15.69 -1.72
CA LEU A 286 48.00 -16.23 -2.99
C LEU A 286 49.35 -15.63 -3.43
N LEU A 287 49.77 -14.50 -2.84
CA LEU A 287 51.01 -13.81 -3.18
C LEU A 287 52.10 -14.17 -2.17
N SER A 288 53.24 -14.63 -2.66
CA SER A 288 54.44 -14.88 -1.86
C SER A 288 55.34 -13.64 -1.70
N ILE A 289 55.01 -12.54 -2.39
CA ILE A 289 55.79 -11.28 -2.40
C ILE A 289 54.84 -10.12 -2.13
N CYS A 290 55.31 -9.11 -1.39
CA CYS A 290 54.52 -7.92 -1.08
C CYS A 290 54.36 -7.00 -2.31
N GLU A 291 53.13 -6.65 -2.66
CA GLU A 291 52.84 -5.77 -3.82
C GLU A 291 53.43 -4.35 -3.67
N MET A 292 53.55 -3.86 -2.43
CA MET A 292 54.00 -2.49 -2.18
C MET A 292 55.51 -2.34 -2.11
N CYS A 293 56.24 -3.37 -1.65
CA CYS A 293 57.68 -3.26 -1.35
C CYS A 293 58.54 -4.42 -1.86
N GLY A 294 57.95 -5.43 -2.50
CA GLY A 294 58.68 -6.56 -3.07
C GLY A 294 59.29 -7.54 -2.07
N THR A 295 59.01 -7.40 -0.77
CA THR A 295 59.55 -8.32 0.26
C THR A 295 58.82 -9.66 0.25
N SER A 296 59.56 -10.77 0.33
CA SER A 296 59.00 -12.13 0.31
C SER A 296 58.37 -12.55 1.65
N ARG A 297 57.30 -13.34 1.59
CA ARG A 297 56.56 -13.91 2.73
C ARG A 297 57.45 -14.97 3.41
N GLY A 298 57.99 -14.65 4.59
CA GLY A 298 58.75 -15.59 5.43
C GLY A 298 60.23 -15.26 5.67
N SER A 299 60.77 -14.16 5.13
CA SER A 299 62.19 -13.79 5.30
C SER A 299 62.48 -13.05 6.63
N GLY A 300 61.88 -13.48 7.74
CA GLY A 300 61.99 -12.80 9.04
C GLY A 300 62.35 -13.74 10.18
N GLY A 301 63.58 -14.27 10.18
CA GLY A 301 64.13 -15.06 11.29
C GLY A 301 65.61 -15.42 11.13
N LEU A 302 66.49 -14.60 11.72
CA LEU A 302 67.91 -14.79 12.07
C LEU A 302 69.05 -14.67 11.01
N SER A 303 69.65 -13.47 10.99
CA SER A 303 71.09 -13.10 11.06
C SER A 303 72.14 -13.76 10.15
N SER A 304 72.77 -12.96 9.26
CA SER A 304 74.20 -12.53 9.35
C SER A 304 74.75 -12.01 8.01
N ARG A 305 75.41 -10.83 8.08
CA ARG A 305 76.56 -10.32 7.29
C ARG A 305 76.47 -10.15 5.76
N GLU A 306 76.76 -8.89 5.38
CA GLU A 306 77.60 -8.43 4.25
C GLU A 306 77.30 -8.97 2.84
N PHE A 307 76.76 -8.11 1.95
CA PHE A 307 77.57 -7.43 0.92
C PHE A 307 76.72 -6.49 0.06
N SER A 308 77.29 -5.32 -0.25
CA SER A 308 76.78 -4.24 -1.08
C SER A 308 76.42 -4.66 -2.52
N ARG A 309 75.31 -4.10 -3.05
CA ARG A 309 75.30 -3.40 -4.36
C ARG A 309 73.93 -2.75 -4.66
N TYR A 310 73.96 -1.40 -4.72
CA TYR A 310 73.16 -0.48 -5.54
C TYR A 310 71.82 -0.96 -6.12
N SER A 311 70.73 -0.41 -5.59
CA SER A 311 69.50 -0.11 -6.35
C SER A 311 68.79 1.04 -5.64
N ASN A 312 68.77 2.22 -6.29
CA ASN A 312 68.25 3.49 -5.77
C ASN A 312 66.82 3.35 -5.21
N GLY A 313 66.70 3.36 -3.88
CA GLY A 313 65.44 3.58 -3.20
C GLY A 313 65.13 5.07 -3.20
N LEU A 314 63.96 5.44 -3.71
CA LEU A 314 63.46 6.82 -3.70
C LEU A 314 63.43 7.36 -2.27
N THR A 315 63.88 8.60 -2.10
CA THR A 315 63.94 9.26 -0.81
C THR A 315 62.53 9.58 -0.27
N PRO A 316 62.35 9.66 1.06
CA PRO A 316 61.06 10.02 1.66
C PRO A 316 60.48 11.34 1.13
N GLU A 317 61.35 12.26 0.72
CA GLU A 317 60.99 13.57 0.20
C GLU A 317 60.44 13.51 -1.23
N GLU A 318 60.95 12.61 -2.07
CA GLU A 318 60.38 12.35 -3.41
C GLU A 318 58.99 11.70 -3.31
N ILE A 319 58.76 10.86 -2.30
CA ILE A 319 57.44 10.27 -2.02
C ILE A 319 56.46 11.35 -1.52
N ARG A 320 56.96 12.33 -0.77
CA ARG A 320 56.17 13.45 -0.25
C ARG A 320 55.77 14.41 -1.38
N LEU A 321 56.68 14.74 -2.29
CA LEU A 321 56.40 15.60 -3.45
C LEU A 321 55.38 14.97 -4.41
N ARG A 322 55.52 13.67 -4.70
CA ARG A 322 54.55 12.95 -5.55
C ARG A 322 53.16 12.78 -4.94
N ARG A 323 53.01 13.02 -3.63
CA ARG A 323 51.69 13.11 -2.96
C ARG A 323 51.05 14.49 -3.14
N ILE A 324 51.85 15.55 -3.25
CA ILE A 324 51.35 16.91 -3.40
C ILE A 324 50.87 17.16 -4.84
N GLU A 325 51.62 16.69 -5.85
CA GLU A 325 51.21 16.82 -7.27
C GLU A 325 49.93 16.06 -7.63
N ARG A 326 49.50 15.09 -6.82
CA ARG A 326 48.33 14.25 -7.12
C ARG A 326 47.01 14.79 -6.57
N PHE A 327 47.06 15.86 -5.77
CA PHE A 327 45.90 16.50 -5.14
C PHE A 327 45.94 18.04 -5.27
N GLY A 328 46.83 18.57 -6.10
CA GLY A 328 46.84 19.96 -6.57
C GLY A 328 46.03 20.12 -7.84
#